data_AF-A0A4Q2ZJ11-F1
#
_entry.id   AF-A0A4Q2ZJ11-F1
#
_cell.length_a   1.000
_cell.length_b   1.000
_cell.length_c   1.000
_cell.angle_alpha   90.00
_cell.angle_beta   90.00
_cell.angle_gamma   90.00
#
_symmetry.space_group_name_H-M   'P 1'
#
loop_
_entity.id
_entity.type
_entity.pdbx_description
1 polymer ?
#
loop_
_entity_poly.entity_id
_entity_poly.type
_entity_poly.pdbx_seq_one_letter_code
_entity_poly.pdbx_strand_id
1 'polypeptide(L)'
;MNRIFVEKLPLFNAEARHLLHDLRESLDLAALEGVRIIQRYDIDGLTDAQFEQAVRLILSEPQVDVTTATLALSANETAFAVEYLPGQFDQRADSAAQCVQILTGQERPLVSSAKIVVLDGNVSADDLARIKSY
;
A
#
# COMPACT_ATOMS: atom_id res chain seq x y z
N MET A 1 9.12 -16.09 0.43
CA MET A 1 8.28 -14.92 0.16
C MET A 1 7.99 -14.14 1.44
N ASN A 2 8.47 -12.90 1.49
CA ASN A 2 8.31 -11.96 2.59
C ASN A 2 7.34 -10.84 2.19
N ARG A 3 6.49 -10.41 3.11
CA ARG A 3 5.49 -9.36 2.90
C ARG A 3 5.69 -8.21 3.87
N ILE A 4 5.54 -6.98 3.37
CA ILE A 4 5.50 -5.79 4.22
C ILE A 4 4.41 -4.83 3.75
N PHE A 5 3.77 -4.20 4.72
CA PHE A 5 2.86 -3.08 4.55
C PHE A 5 3.55 -1.81 5.02
N VAL A 6 3.50 -0.75 4.22
CA VAL A 6 4.15 0.53 4.47
C VAL A 6 3.09 1.61 4.42
N GLU A 7 2.82 2.24 5.56
CA GLU A 7 1.77 3.25 5.73
C GLU A 7 2.38 4.57 6.20
N LYS A 8 2.02 5.67 5.55
CA LYS A 8 2.44 7.01 5.99
C LYS A 8 1.79 7.32 7.34
N LEU A 9 2.57 7.87 8.27
CA LEU A 9 2.05 8.39 9.54
C LEU A 9 0.97 9.46 9.28
N PRO A 10 0.01 9.67 10.20
CA PRO A 10 -1.13 10.57 10.01
C PRO A 10 -0.76 12.00 9.58
N LEU A 11 0.40 12.52 10.01
CA LEU A 11 0.85 13.85 9.63
C LEU A 11 1.28 13.93 8.16
N PHE A 12 1.77 12.84 7.57
CA PHE A 12 2.36 12.79 6.23
C PHE A 12 1.45 12.16 5.16
N ASN A 13 0.25 11.71 5.51
CA ASN A 13 -0.65 10.99 4.61
C ASN A 13 -1.54 11.90 3.72
N ALA A 14 -0.96 12.94 3.11
CA ALA A 14 -1.72 13.90 2.27
C ALA A 14 -2.56 13.24 1.17
N GLU A 15 -2.03 12.18 0.54
CA GLU A 15 -2.74 11.38 -0.48
C GLU A 15 -4.06 10.80 0.07
N ALA A 16 -4.04 10.22 1.27
CA ALA A 16 -5.21 9.62 1.88
C ALA A 16 -6.26 10.67 2.26
N ARG A 17 -5.83 11.85 2.73
CA ARG A 17 -6.72 12.97 3.05
C ARG A 17 -7.38 13.56 1.80
N HIS A 18 -6.63 13.70 0.70
CA HIS A 18 -7.18 14.13 -0.58
C HIS A 18 -8.19 13.10 -1.11
N LEU A 19 -7.84 11.81 -1.10
CA LEU A 19 -8.76 10.77 -1.53
C LEU A 19 -10.05 10.75 -0.69
N LEU A 20 -9.96 10.88 0.64
CA LEU A 20 -11.13 11.01 1.51
C LEU A 20 -12.01 12.19 1.09
N HIS A 21 -11.41 13.37 0.87
CA HIS A 21 -12.15 14.55 0.43
C HIS A 21 -12.83 14.32 -0.92
N ASP A 22 -12.09 13.84 -1.91
CA ASP A 22 -12.59 13.59 -3.26
C ASP A 22 -13.75 12.59 -3.28
N LEU A 23 -13.63 11.49 -2.51
CA LEU A 23 -14.69 10.48 -2.41
C LEU A 23 -15.95 11.04 -1.72
N ARG A 24 -15.79 11.88 -0.69
CA ARG A 24 -16.94 12.51 -0.01
C ARG A 24 -17.65 13.51 -0.91
N GLU A 25 -16.92 14.37 -1.60
CA GLU A 25 -17.50 15.41 -2.46
C GLU A 25 -18.05 14.84 -3.78
N SER A 26 -17.30 13.96 -4.43
CA SER A 26 -17.66 13.47 -5.78
C SER A 26 -18.70 12.36 -5.75
N LEU A 27 -18.72 11.55 -4.69
CA LEU A 27 -19.62 10.40 -4.56
C LEU A 27 -20.66 10.58 -3.45
N ASP A 28 -20.74 11.75 -2.81
CA ASP A 28 -21.70 12.06 -1.73
C ASP A 28 -21.64 11.05 -0.57
N LEU A 29 -20.42 10.64 -0.20
CA LEU A 29 -20.17 9.61 0.80
C LEU A 29 -20.02 10.20 2.21
N ALA A 30 -21.04 10.89 2.70
CA ALA A 30 -20.99 11.58 3.99
C ALA A 30 -20.61 10.68 5.18
N ALA A 31 -20.93 9.39 5.11
CA ALA A 31 -20.65 8.37 6.13
C ALA A 31 -19.22 7.79 6.08
N LEU A 32 -18.39 8.19 5.10
CA LEU A 32 -16.98 7.85 5.05
C LEU A 32 -16.21 8.79 6.00
N GLU A 33 -15.65 8.21 7.06
CA GLU A 33 -15.00 8.93 8.15
C GLU A 33 -13.48 9.04 7.95
N GLY A 34 -12.89 8.02 7.33
CA GLY A 34 -11.45 7.94 7.13
C GLY A 34 -11.06 7.16 5.88
N VAL A 35 -9.87 7.48 5.36
CA VAL A 35 -9.18 6.69 4.35
C VAL A 35 -7.75 6.51 4.79
N ARG A 36 -7.22 5.29 4.63
CA ARG A 36 -5.80 4.99 4.75
C ARG A 36 -5.31 4.42 3.43
N ILE A 37 -4.08 4.76 3.09
CA ILE A 37 -3.40 4.25 1.89
C ILE A 37 -2.13 3.55 2.36
N ILE A 38 -2.01 2.28 2.04
CA ILE A 38 -0.90 1.42 2.46
C ILE A 38 -0.28 0.77 1.23
N GLN A 39 1.04 0.89 1.09
CA GLN A 39 1.76 0.15 0.07
C GLN A 39 2.10 -1.24 0.58
N ARG A 40 1.70 -2.27 -0.17
CA ARG A 40 2.09 -3.66 0.08
C ARG A 40 3.20 -4.04 -0.88
N TYR A 41 4.25 -4.67 -0.36
CA TYR A 41 5.27 -5.34 -1.16
C TYR A 41 5.32 -6.81 -0.78
N ASP A 42 5.38 -7.65 -1.80
CA ASP A 42 5.69 -9.08 -1.70
C ASP A 42 7.01 -9.31 -2.40
N ILE A 43 8.01 -9.81 -1.67
CA ILE A 43 9.37 -9.99 -2.19
C ILE A 43 9.83 -11.42 -1.95
N ASP A 44 10.38 -12.04 -3.00
CA ASP A 44 10.96 -13.37 -2.92
C ASP A 44 12.44 -13.37 -3.32
N GLY A 45 13.19 -14.34 -2.82
CA GLY A 45 14.63 -14.49 -3.08
C GLY A 45 15.57 -13.72 -2.14
N LEU A 46 15.08 -13.28 -0.97
CA LEU A 46 15.90 -12.63 0.06
C LEU A 46 15.97 -13.46 1.34
N THR A 47 17.10 -13.38 2.04
CA THR A 47 17.19 -13.78 3.45
C THR A 47 16.46 -12.76 4.34
N ASP A 48 16.11 -13.15 5.57
CA ASP A 48 15.42 -12.25 6.52
C ASP A 48 16.23 -10.96 6.78
N ALA A 49 17.55 -11.07 6.95
CA ALA A 49 18.41 -9.91 7.14
C ALA A 49 18.44 -8.97 5.93
N GLN A 50 18.47 -9.52 4.71
CA GLN A 50 18.39 -8.72 3.48
C GLN A 50 17.02 -8.07 3.32
N PHE A 51 15.95 -8.77 3.69
CA PHE A 51 14.60 -8.23 3.66
C PHE A 51 14.43 -7.07 4.63
N GLU A 52 14.90 -7.20 5.87
CA GLU A 52 14.88 -6.11 6.86
C GLU A 52 15.66 -4.87 6.38
N GLN A 53 16.83 -5.08 5.76
CA GLN A 53 17.59 -3.98 5.16
C GLN A 53 16.82 -3.33 4.00
N ALA A 54 16.22 -4.14 3.10
CA ALA A 54 15.41 -3.63 2.00
C ALA A 54 14.21 -2.82 2.50
N VAL A 55 13.51 -3.30 3.53
CA VAL A 55 12.39 -2.56 4.15
C VAL A 55 12.85 -1.18 4.61
N ARG A 56 13.96 -1.12 5.34
CA ARG A 56 14.44 0.14 5.94
C ARG A 56 15.04 1.13 4.94
N LEU A 57 15.72 0.63 3.90
CA LEU A 57 16.51 1.46 2.99
C LEU A 57 15.82 1.75 1.66
N ILE A 58 14.92 0.87 1.21
CA ILE A 58 14.29 0.93 -0.12
C ILE A 58 12.78 1.08 -0.04
N LEU A 59 12.10 0.28 0.78
CA LEU A 59 10.63 0.14 0.72
C LEU A 59 9.89 1.15 1.60
N SER A 60 10.57 1.76 2.57
CA SER A 60 10.00 2.71 3.52
C SER A 60 10.96 3.86 3.82
N GLU A 61 10.38 4.95 4.30
CA GLU A 61 11.07 6.10 4.89
C GLU A 61 10.80 6.09 6.40
N PRO A 62 11.70 5.56 7.25
CA PRO A 62 11.41 5.32 8.68
C PRO A 62 11.02 6.56 9.50
N GLN A 63 11.28 7.76 8.99
CA GLN A 63 10.92 9.02 9.64
C GLN A 63 9.43 9.37 9.48
N VAL A 64 8.78 8.83 8.45
CA VAL A 64 7.43 9.22 8.05
C VAL A 64 6.51 8.02 7.79
N ASP A 65 7.05 6.81 7.75
CA ASP A 65 6.31 5.57 7.50
C ASP A 65 6.32 4.63 8.71
N VAL A 66 5.23 3.90 8.86
CA VAL A 66 5.10 2.73 9.74
C VAL A 66 5.12 1.48 8.86
N THR A 67 5.89 0.48 9.27
CA THR A 67 5.96 -0.80 8.57
C THR A 67 5.38 -1.93 9.42
N THR A 68 4.56 -2.78 8.83
CA THR A 68 3.95 -3.95 9.52
C THR A 68 3.98 -5.18 8.64
N ALA A 69 4.10 -6.36 9.24
CA ALA A 69 4.02 -7.64 8.52
C ALA A 69 2.57 -8.04 8.16
N THR A 70 1.59 -7.50 8.89
CA THR A 70 0.17 -7.79 8.73
C THR A 70 -0.64 -6.50 8.64
N LEU A 71 -1.70 -6.53 7.84
CA LEU A 71 -2.71 -5.46 7.80
C LEU A 71 -3.78 -5.73 8.86
N ALA A 72 -3.90 -4.84 9.83
CA ALA A 72 -4.97 -4.86 10.82
C ALA A 72 -6.11 -3.94 10.38
N LEU A 73 -7.33 -4.45 10.45
CA LEU A 73 -8.57 -3.72 10.18
C LEU A 73 -9.47 -3.78 11.42
N SER A 74 -10.07 -2.64 11.72
CA SER A 74 -11.11 -2.46 12.73
C SER A 74 -12.45 -2.97 12.21
N ALA A 75 -13.43 -3.17 13.09
CA ALA A 75 -14.74 -3.69 12.71
C ALA A 75 -15.50 -2.82 11.69
N ASN A 76 -15.22 -1.51 11.67
CA ASN A 76 -15.82 -0.54 10.74
C ASN A 76 -14.92 -0.23 9.53
N GLU A 77 -13.81 -0.96 9.37
CA GLU A 77 -12.90 -0.75 8.24
C GLU A 77 -13.14 -1.80 7.15
N THR A 78 -13.23 -1.35 5.90
CA THR A 78 -13.24 -2.21 4.71
C THR A 78 -12.05 -1.88 3.84
N ALA A 79 -11.36 -2.90 3.33
CA ALA A 79 -10.17 -2.72 2.50
C ALA A 79 -10.32 -3.35 1.11
N PHE A 80 -9.66 -2.76 0.12
CA PHE A 80 -9.44 -3.38 -1.18
C PHE A 80 -8.04 -3.06 -1.71
N ALA A 81 -7.54 -3.93 -2.59
CA ALA A 81 -6.24 -3.76 -3.24
C ALA A 81 -6.42 -3.26 -4.67
N VAL A 82 -5.52 -2.37 -5.08
CA VAL A 82 -5.32 -1.94 -6.47
C VAL A 82 -3.95 -2.46 -6.91
N GLU A 83 -3.98 -3.30 -7.94
CA GLU A 83 -2.81 -4.03 -8.45
C GLU A 83 -2.77 -3.89 -9.97
N TYR A 84 -1.56 -3.93 -10.53
CA TYR A 84 -1.37 -4.01 -11.97
C TYR A 84 -1.78 -5.40 -12.48
N LEU A 85 -2.46 -5.45 -13.61
CA LEU A 85 -2.83 -6.71 -14.24
C LEU A 85 -1.61 -7.40 -14.85
N PRO A 86 -1.61 -8.74 -14.98
CA PRO A 86 -0.56 -9.46 -15.68
C PRO A 86 -0.29 -8.86 -17.06
N GLY A 87 0.98 -8.57 -17.35
CA GLY A 87 1.41 -7.94 -18.60
C GLY A 87 1.43 -6.40 -18.58
N GLN A 88 0.90 -5.76 -17.54
CA GLN A 88 1.11 -4.33 -17.29
C GLN A 88 2.44 -4.09 -16.58
N PHE A 89 3.08 -2.96 -16.90
CA PHE A 89 4.32 -2.58 -16.26
C PHE A 89 4.05 -1.90 -14.91
N ASP A 90 4.38 -2.60 -13.81
CA ASP A 90 4.40 -2.02 -12.47
C ASP A 90 5.74 -1.33 -12.21
N GLN A 91 5.80 -0.02 -12.45
CA GLN A 91 7.01 0.79 -12.22
C GLN A 91 7.51 0.70 -10.78
N ARG A 92 6.61 0.58 -9.79
CA ARG A 92 6.98 0.55 -8.38
C ARG A 92 7.63 -0.79 -8.02
N ALA A 93 7.04 -1.89 -8.46
CA ALA A 93 7.64 -3.22 -8.29
C ALA A 93 8.99 -3.33 -9.02
N ASP A 94 9.07 -2.83 -10.25
CA ASP A 94 10.29 -2.84 -11.05
C ASP A 94 11.42 -2.04 -10.37
N SER A 95 11.12 -0.81 -9.92
CA SER A 95 12.06 0.04 -9.20
C SER A 95 12.52 -0.57 -7.89
N ALA A 96 11.60 -1.12 -7.09
CA ALA A 96 11.96 -1.81 -5.85
C ALA A 96 12.87 -3.02 -6.13
N ALA A 97 12.55 -3.84 -7.13
CA ALA A 97 13.39 -4.98 -7.50
C ALA A 97 14.80 -4.55 -7.92
N GLN A 98 14.93 -3.47 -8.70
CA GLN A 98 16.23 -2.95 -9.13
C GLN A 98 17.04 -2.41 -7.94
N CYS A 99 16.43 -1.62 -7.07
CA CYS A 99 17.09 -1.07 -5.90
C CYS A 99 17.55 -2.15 -4.93
N VAL A 100 16.73 -3.19 -4.71
CA VAL A 100 17.12 -4.34 -3.86
C VAL A 100 18.23 -5.17 -4.51
N GLN A 101 18.22 -5.33 -5.83
CA GLN A 101 19.32 -5.99 -6.55
C GLN A 101 20.65 -5.24 -6.30
N ILE A 102 20.64 -3.91 -6.40
CA ILE A 102 21.82 -3.08 -6.15
C ILE A 102 22.25 -3.18 -4.68
N LEU A 103 21.30 -3.12 -3.74
CA LEU A 103 21.56 -3.21 -2.30
C LEU A 103 22.24 -4.53 -1.92
N THR A 104 21.78 -5.63 -2.51
CA THR A 104 22.24 -6.99 -2.17
C THR A 104 23.44 -7.44 -3.00
N GLY A 105 23.65 -6.87 -4.19
CA GLY A 105 24.64 -7.32 -5.16
C GLY A 105 24.37 -8.75 -5.69
N GLN A 106 23.13 -9.22 -5.59
CA GLN A 106 22.71 -10.57 -5.99
C GLN A 106 21.83 -10.55 -7.24
N GLU A 107 21.20 -11.68 -7.54
CA GLU A 107 20.16 -11.76 -8.56
C GLU A 107 18.99 -10.82 -8.24
N ARG A 108 18.30 -10.40 -9.30
CA ARG A 108 17.16 -9.50 -9.17
C ARG A 108 16.00 -10.25 -8.48
N PRO A 109 15.51 -9.76 -7.32
CA PRO A 109 14.41 -10.42 -6.62
C PRO A 109 13.10 -10.26 -7.39
N LEU A 110 12.18 -11.20 -7.16
CA LEU A 110 10.80 -11.05 -7.62
C LEU A 110 10.08 -10.12 -6.64
N VAL A 111 9.53 -9.02 -7.16
CA VAL A 111 8.75 -8.05 -6.38
C VAL A 111 7.37 -7.91 -6.99
N SER A 112 6.34 -7.98 -6.15
CA SER A 112 4.97 -7.57 -6.49
C SER A 112 4.59 -6.40 -5.59
N SER A 113 3.84 -5.43 -6.14
CA SER A 113 3.35 -4.31 -5.35
C SER A 113 1.84 -4.15 -5.48
N ALA A 114 1.21 -3.66 -4.41
CA ALA A 114 -0.20 -3.30 -4.39
C ALA A 114 -0.39 -2.01 -3.59
N LYS A 115 -1.35 -1.20 -4.01
CA LYS A 115 -1.90 -0.13 -3.16
C LYS A 115 -3.13 -0.66 -2.46
N ILE A 116 -3.11 -0.67 -1.13
CA ILE A 116 -4.26 -1.03 -0.31
C ILE A 116 -4.95 0.25 0.12
N VAL A 117 -6.23 0.35 -0.20
CA VAL A 117 -7.11 1.42 0.26
C VAL A 117 -7.98 0.84 1.37
N VAL A 118 -7.89 1.43 2.57
CA VAL A 118 -8.75 1.11 3.71
C VAL A 118 -9.70 2.27 3.91
N LEU A 119 -10.99 1.95 3.98
CA LEU A 119 -12.08 2.88 4.18
C LEU A 119 -12.63 2.67 5.59
N ASP A 120 -12.71 3.73 6.37
CA ASP A 120 -13.31 3.73 7.70
C ASP A 120 -14.66 4.44 7.66
N GLY A 121 -15.68 3.81 8.26
CA GLY A 121 -17.06 4.29 8.29
C GLY A 121 -18.04 3.30 7.69
N ASN A 122 -19.31 3.68 7.66
CA ASN A 122 -20.38 2.81 7.17
C ASN A 122 -20.44 2.83 5.63
N VAL A 123 -19.58 2.02 5.00
CA VAL A 123 -19.50 1.89 3.54
C VAL A 123 -20.36 0.72 3.08
N SER A 124 -21.43 1.01 2.34
CA SER A 124 -22.27 -0.03 1.75
C SER A 124 -21.54 -0.76 0.60
N ALA A 125 -22.07 -1.92 0.18
CA ALA A 125 -21.51 -2.63 -0.97
C ALA A 125 -21.60 -1.81 -2.27
N ASP A 126 -22.66 -1.03 -2.44
CA ASP A 126 -22.87 -0.16 -3.60
C ASP A 126 -21.89 1.02 -3.58
N ASP A 127 -21.66 1.63 -2.42
CA ASP A 127 -20.64 2.67 -2.26
C ASP A 127 -19.24 2.13 -2.54
N LEU A 128 -18.92 0.94 -2.03
CA LEU A 128 -17.64 0.30 -2.33
C LEU A 128 -17.45 0.06 -3.84
N ALA A 129 -18.49 -0.33 -4.57
CA ALA A 129 -18.42 -0.51 -6.02
C ALA A 129 -18.18 0.83 -6.75
N ARG A 130 -18.83 1.91 -6.30
CA ARG A 130 -18.63 3.27 -6.82
C ARG A 130 -17.20 3.76 -6.57
N ILE A 131 -16.69 3.56 -5.34
CA ILE A 131 -15.31 3.92 -4.97
C ILE A 131 -14.29 3.18 -5.83
N LYS A 132 -14.48 1.88 -6.08
CA LYS A 132 -13.58 1.09 -6.94
C LYS A 132 -13.59 1.50 -8.41
N SER A 133 -14.63 2.21 -8.85
CA SER A 133 -14.80 2.66 -10.23
C SER A 133 -14.37 4.12 -10.46
N TYR A 134 -14.04 4.83 -9.39
CA TYR A 134 -13.53 6.20 -9.38
C TYR A 134 -12.01 6.21 -9.64
#